data_AF-A0A523PKK7-F1
#
_entry.id   AF-A0A523PKK7-F1
#
_cell.length_a   1.000
_cell.length_b   1.000
_cell.length_c   1.000
_cell.angle_alpha   90.00
_cell.angle_beta   90.00
_cell.angle_gamma   90.00
#
_symmetry.space_group_name_H-M   'P 1'
#
loop_
_entity.id
_entity.type
_entity.pdbx_description
1 polymer ?
#
loop_
_entity_poly.entity_id
_entity_poly.type
_entity_poly.pdbx_seq_one_letter_code
_entity_poly.pdbx_strand_id
1 'polypeptide(L)'
;MLVDWDNDGLADAFVPNGFLTGRLTSDLESFFWRCVVMASPDAAPATKAYKQAWIGISHMSQVEGLSWNGRERDFAYWNVGGGSFADVSAAAGLDYEDDGRVVLITDWDGDGRLDLWIKNRTAPVLRFVRNVHSAGAWIAFELEGVGGNREAVGALVRVEAGERVQARRVYAGEGYLGGSTRRLHFGLGDAECAERVVVRWPDGTEHEHTDVDVNALYRLSKADGSLARCELPARSPLEGVLPERIPPTDGARIARVALLDRLPSSTLELPRFDGTTTSVAEFSGSALLLVVWASWDDAAIESLAGLARERDQLAAAGVTLFPLTLDGVRDEPYARQALARAGFPDSGGRAGTLLKKLLEITTYEALGPYDDLPLPLGLLFDGRGALCVLYVGAIDPETVARDAPRIEAGQGRPGARWPIALTGGHWRSGRGPARDLENLAKFFHRNGLDVRGAEIDRAIERRKQEAGD
;
A
#
# COMPACT_ATOMS: atom_id res chain seq x y z
N MET A 1 2.91 -20.62 4.90
CA MET A 1 1.91 -20.53 5.97
C MET A 1 1.31 -21.91 6.16
N LEU A 2 1.11 -22.37 7.40
CA LEU A 2 0.50 -23.67 7.69
C LEU A 2 -0.96 -23.49 8.11
N VAL A 3 -1.86 -24.29 7.54
CA VAL A 3 -3.33 -24.19 7.73
C VAL A 3 -3.91 -25.60 7.57
N ASP A 4 -5.03 -25.91 8.22
CA ASP A 4 -5.72 -27.19 8.09
C ASP A 4 -7.04 -26.90 7.37
N TRP A 5 -7.12 -27.15 6.05
CA TRP A 5 -8.27 -26.72 5.23
C TRP A 5 -9.44 -27.69 5.24
N ASP A 6 -9.19 -28.97 5.51
CA ASP A 6 -10.21 -30.02 5.58
C ASP A 6 -10.50 -30.49 7.01
N ASN A 7 -9.89 -29.84 8.00
CA ASN A 7 -10.02 -30.15 9.41
C ASN A 7 -9.62 -31.59 9.76
N ASP A 8 -8.71 -32.23 9.02
CA ASP A 8 -8.29 -33.61 9.28
C ASP A 8 -7.28 -33.74 10.44
N GLY A 9 -6.76 -32.59 10.91
CA GLY A 9 -5.76 -32.46 11.97
C GLY A 9 -4.32 -32.41 11.47
N LEU A 10 -4.10 -32.47 10.16
CA LEU A 10 -2.81 -32.31 9.49
C LEU A 10 -2.71 -30.89 8.92
N ALA A 11 -1.52 -30.30 9.07
CA ALA A 11 -1.29 -28.98 8.51
C ALA A 11 -0.92 -29.06 7.02
N ASP A 12 -1.75 -28.49 6.16
CA ASP A 12 -1.46 -28.08 4.79
C ASP A 12 -0.53 -26.87 4.75
N ALA A 13 -0.03 -26.54 3.56
CA ALA A 13 0.83 -25.38 3.36
C ALA A 13 0.39 -24.52 2.17
N PHE A 14 0.34 -23.21 2.40
CA PHE A 14 0.24 -22.20 1.36
C PHE A 14 1.50 -21.33 1.33
N VAL A 15 2.10 -21.16 0.16
CA VAL A 15 3.35 -20.43 -0.05
C VAL A 15 3.11 -19.32 -1.09
N PRO A 16 2.95 -18.06 -0.63
CA PRO A 16 2.90 -16.95 -1.55
C PRO A 16 4.27 -16.73 -2.19
N ASN A 17 4.32 -16.47 -3.49
CA ASN A 17 5.54 -16.26 -4.26
C ASN A 17 5.51 -14.92 -5.01
N GLY A 18 6.51 -14.72 -5.86
CA GLY A 18 6.70 -13.48 -6.59
C GLY A 18 7.36 -12.42 -5.74
N PHE A 19 8.20 -11.58 -6.34
CA PHE A 19 8.85 -10.47 -5.65
C PHE A 19 8.49 -9.11 -6.27
N LEU A 20 8.98 -8.78 -7.44
CA LEU A 20 8.66 -7.51 -8.08
C LEU A 20 8.34 -7.77 -9.54
N THR A 21 7.05 -7.81 -9.86
CA THR A 21 6.59 -7.80 -11.23
C THR A 21 6.71 -6.38 -11.78
N GLY A 22 7.61 -6.21 -12.75
CA GLY A 22 7.81 -4.98 -13.50
C GLY A 22 6.98 -4.94 -14.78
N ARG A 23 7.10 -3.84 -15.55
CA ARG A 23 6.45 -3.69 -16.86
C ARG A 23 7.08 -4.58 -17.94
N LEU A 24 8.36 -4.91 -17.79
CA LEU A 24 9.10 -5.79 -18.69
C LEU A 24 9.08 -7.21 -18.13
N THR A 25 8.97 -8.19 -19.04
CA THR A 25 9.02 -9.63 -18.70
C THR A 25 10.45 -10.12 -18.44
N SER A 26 11.47 -9.31 -18.73
CA SER A 26 12.87 -9.65 -18.43
C SER A 26 13.07 -9.69 -16.92
N ASP A 27 13.57 -10.81 -16.43
CA ASP A 27 13.75 -11.05 -15.01
C ASP A 27 15.19 -10.85 -14.52
N LEU A 28 15.33 -10.29 -13.33
CA LEU A 28 16.58 -9.97 -12.67
C LEU A 28 17.12 -11.09 -11.76
N GLU A 29 16.47 -12.25 -11.67
CA GLU A 29 16.89 -13.38 -10.83
C GLU A 29 18.38 -13.73 -11.05
N SER A 30 18.79 -13.90 -12.30
CA SER A 30 20.19 -14.21 -12.63
C SER A 30 21.14 -13.10 -12.17
N PHE A 31 20.75 -11.82 -12.28
CA PHE A 31 21.55 -10.71 -11.77
C PHE A 31 21.62 -10.74 -10.24
N PHE A 32 20.50 -11.01 -9.56
CA PHE A 32 20.44 -11.12 -8.11
C PHE A 32 21.44 -12.17 -7.61
N TRP A 33 21.39 -13.40 -8.12
CA TRP A 33 22.30 -14.44 -7.70
C TRP A 33 23.76 -14.12 -8.04
N ARG A 34 24.04 -13.70 -9.28
CA ARG A 34 25.42 -13.53 -9.77
C ARG A 34 26.11 -12.25 -9.34
N CYS A 35 25.36 -11.20 -9.02
CA CYS A 35 25.92 -9.88 -8.71
C CYS A 35 25.62 -9.44 -7.30
N VAL A 36 24.44 -9.75 -6.75
CA VAL A 36 24.10 -9.39 -5.36
C VAL A 36 24.59 -10.48 -4.41
N VAL A 37 24.09 -11.71 -4.54
CA VAL A 37 24.41 -12.81 -3.61
C VAL A 37 25.90 -13.17 -3.66
N MET A 38 26.47 -13.30 -4.85
CA MET A 38 27.92 -13.55 -5.02
C MET A 38 28.82 -12.43 -4.46
N ALA A 39 28.32 -11.20 -4.34
CA ALA A 39 29.07 -10.08 -3.77
C ALA A 39 28.78 -9.84 -2.28
N SER A 40 27.84 -10.59 -1.70
CA SER A 40 27.47 -10.50 -0.29
C SER A 40 28.70 -10.79 0.59
N PRO A 41 29.07 -9.88 1.50
CA PRO A 41 30.14 -10.16 2.43
C PRO A 41 29.68 -11.07 3.57
N ASP A 42 30.57 -11.90 4.08
CA ASP A 42 30.31 -12.76 5.25
C ASP A 42 30.08 -11.97 6.54
N ALA A 43 30.62 -10.75 6.61
CA ALA A 43 30.47 -9.85 7.75
C ALA A 43 30.45 -8.38 7.30
N ALA A 44 29.87 -7.52 8.15
CA ALA A 44 29.94 -6.07 7.94
C ALA A 44 31.41 -5.56 7.98
N PRO A 45 31.74 -4.48 7.26
CA PRO A 45 30.84 -3.63 6.46
C PRO A 45 30.61 -4.15 5.03
N ALA A 46 29.51 -3.69 4.44
CA ALA A 46 29.19 -3.94 3.03
C ALA A 46 30.30 -3.48 2.07
N THR A 47 30.76 -4.38 1.19
CA THR A 47 31.76 -4.08 0.15
C THR A 47 31.23 -3.07 -0.87
N LYS A 48 32.14 -2.40 -1.59
CA LYS A 48 31.75 -1.51 -2.68
C LYS A 48 30.98 -2.27 -3.77
N ALA A 49 31.41 -3.48 -4.12
CA ALA A 49 30.76 -4.32 -5.12
C ALA A 49 29.32 -4.66 -4.73
N TYR A 50 29.10 -5.10 -3.49
CA TYR A 50 27.77 -5.38 -2.96
C TYR A 50 26.84 -4.17 -3.01
N LYS A 51 27.33 -3.00 -2.55
CA LYS A 51 26.57 -1.75 -2.60
C LYS A 51 26.19 -1.37 -4.04
N GLN A 52 27.12 -1.51 -4.97
CA GLN A 52 26.87 -1.21 -6.39
C GLN A 52 25.90 -2.22 -7.03
N ALA A 53 25.97 -3.50 -6.67
CA ALA A 53 25.00 -4.49 -7.11
C ALA A 53 23.58 -4.17 -6.63
N TRP A 54 23.43 -3.76 -5.37
CA TRP A 54 22.14 -3.29 -4.84
C TRP A 54 21.62 -2.02 -5.52
N ILE A 55 22.50 -1.07 -5.82
CA ILE A 55 22.13 0.13 -6.60
C ILE A 55 21.67 -0.29 -8.00
N GLY A 56 22.41 -1.18 -8.66
CA GLY A 56 22.10 -1.67 -10.01
C GLY A 56 20.77 -2.41 -10.09
N ILE A 57 20.53 -3.38 -9.19
CA ILE A 57 19.26 -4.13 -9.18
C ILE A 57 18.08 -3.21 -8.84
N SER A 58 18.28 -2.23 -7.96
CA SER A 58 17.24 -1.23 -7.64
C SER A 58 16.94 -0.34 -8.84
N HIS A 59 17.95 0.09 -9.59
CA HIS A 59 17.77 0.88 -10.81
C HIS A 59 17.03 0.09 -11.89
N MET A 60 17.51 -1.10 -12.23
CA MET A 60 16.89 -1.91 -13.28
C MET A 60 15.46 -2.29 -12.95
N SER A 61 15.17 -2.59 -11.67
CA SER A 61 13.81 -2.96 -11.27
C SER A 61 12.87 -1.76 -11.12
N GLN A 62 13.31 -0.66 -10.48
CA GLN A 62 12.43 0.47 -10.14
C GLN A 62 12.39 1.57 -11.21
N VAL A 63 13.43 1.71 -12.03
CA VAL A 63 13.54 2.76 -13.06
C VAL A 63 13.32 2.16 -14.45
N GLU A 64 14.07 1.11 -14.79
CA GLU A 64 13.95 0.46 -16.09
C GLU A 64 12.75 -0.49 -16.18
N GLY A 65 12.14 -0.83 -15.05
CA GLY A 65 10.90 -1.59 -14.97
C GLY A 65 11.06 -3.08 -15.28
N LEU A 66 12.25 -3.64 -15.09
CA LEU A 66 12.48 -5.08 -15.16
C LEU A 66 11.82 -5.79 -13.97
N SER A 67 11.40 -7.03 -14.21
CA SER A 67 10.90 -7.88 -13.13
C SER A 67 12.06 -8.44 -12.31
N TRP A 68 11.81 -8.73 -11.05
CA TRP A 68 12.74 -9.47 -10.19
C TRP A 68 11.91 -10.54 -9.49
N ASN A 69 12.06 -11.80 -9.91
CA ASN A 69 11.20 -12.91 -9.55
C ASN A 69 9.72 -12.54 -9.72
N GLY A 70 9.37 -11.89 -10.83
CA GLY A 70 8.00 -11.44 -11.09
C GLY A 70 7.14 -12.59 -11.61
N ARG A 71 5.83 -12.55 -11.33
CA ARG A 71 4.82 -13.51 -11.83
C ARG A 71 5.11 -14.99 -11.50
N GLU A 72 5.87 -15.25 -10.45
CA GLU A 72 6.00 -16.61 -9.93
C GLU A 72 4.67 -17.04 -9.29
N ARG A 73 4.27 -18.29 -9.52
CA ARG A 73 3.00 -18.80 -8.99
C ARG A 73 3.10 -19.12 -7.51
N ASP A 74 2.07 -18.77 -6.77
CA ASP A 74 1.82 -19.27 -5.43
C ASP A 74 1.70 -20.81 -5.45
N PHE A 75 2.10 -21.46 -4.36
CA PHE A 75 1.91 -22.91 -4.18
C PHE A 75 0.95 -23.23 -3.04
N ALA A 76 0.11 -24.23 -3.25
CA ALA A 76 -0.71 -24.86 -2.23
C ALA A 76 -0.40 -26.36 -2.19
N TYR A 77 -0.07 -26.84 -1.00
CA TYR A 77 0.32 -28.22 -0.74
C TYR A 77 -0.64 -28.83 0.27
N TRP A 78 -1.32 -29.90 -0.15
CA TRP A 78 -2.20 -30.69 0.71
C TRP A 78 -1.40 -31.75 1.46
N ASN A 79 -1.56 -31.85 2.77
CA ASN A 79 -0.89 -32.85 3.56
C ASN A 79 -1.59 -34.20 3.42
N VAL A 80 -0.93 -35.18 2.81
CA VAL A 80 -1.52 -36.52 2.59
C VAL A 80 -1.07 -37.53 3.65
N GLY A 81 -0.51 -37.05 4.76
CA GLY A 81 0.05 -37.86 5.84
C GLY A 81 1.44 -38.42 5.53
N GLY A 82 2.04 -39.06 6.52
CA GLY A 82 3.36 -39.71 6.39
C GLY A 82 4.51 -38.76 6.04
N GLY A 83 4.35 -37.45 6.26
CA GLY A 83 5.34 -36.44 5.88
C GLY A 83 5.36 -36.09 4.39
N SER A 84 4.33 -36.47 3.64
CA SER A 84 4.20 -36.21 2.20
C SER A 84 3.14 -35.16 1.92
N PHE A 85 3.33 -34.42 0.82
CA PHE A 85 2.42 -33.38 0.36
C PHE A 85 2.07 -33.58 -1.12
N ALA A 86 0.82 -33.31 -1.48
CA ALA A 86 0.38 -33.21 -2.87
C ALA A 86 0.29 -31.74 -3.29
N ASP A 87 0.84 -31.39 -4.45
CA ASP A 87 0.64 -30.07 -5.05
C ASP A 87 -0.80 -29.97 -5.57
N VAL A 88 -1.57 -29.09 -4.95
CA VAL A 88 -2.97 -28.81 -5.30
C VAL A 88 -3.17 -27.39 -5.82
N SER A 89 -2.08 -26.66 -6.09
CA SER A 89 -2.10 -25.22 -6.40
C SER A 89 -3.11 -24.87 -7.50
N ALA A 90 -3.00 -25.51 -8.66
CA ALA A 90 -3.90 -25.27 -9.78
C ALA A 90 -5.31 -25.86 -9.55
N ALA A 91 -5.40 -27.04 -8.93
CA ALA A 91 -6.68 -27.72 -8.70
C ALA A 91 -7.57 -26.98 -7.69
N ALA A 92 -6.97 -26.34 -6.69
CA ALA A 92 -7.63 -25.50 -5.68
C ALA A 92 -7.83 -24.05 -6.15
N GLY A 93 -7.28 -23.65 -7.30
CA GLY A 93 -7.34 -22.27 -7.80
C GLY A 93 -6.55 -21.28 -6.95
N LEU A 94 -5.44 -21.74 -6.37
CA LEU A 94 -4.54 -21.01 -5.48
C LEU A 94 -3.19 -20.67 -6.13
N ASP A 95 -2.99 -20.96 -7.41
CA ASP A 95 -1.74 -20.75 -8.16
C ASP A 95 -1.62 -19.34 -8.76
N TYR A 96 -1.90 -18.31 -7.95
CA TYR A 96 -1.88 -16.91 -8.39
C TYR A 96 -0.48 -16.48 -8.84
N GLU A 97 -0.39 -15.73 -9.94
CA GLU A 97 0.86 -15.10 -10.44
C GLU A 97 1.06 -13.68 -9.86
N ASP A 98 0.59 -13.47 -8.62
CA ASP A 98 0.66 -12.18 -7.94
C ASP A 98 2.01 -12.02 -7.20
N ASP A 99 2.40 -10.79 -6.81
CA ASP A 99 3.57 -10.59 -5.93
C ASP A 99 3.19 -10.74 -4.45
N GLY A 100 2.95 -11.97 -3.98
CA GLY A 100 2.48 -12.30 -2.63
C GLY A 100 3.45 -11.90 -1.51
N ARG A 101 2.91 -11.38 -0.39
CA ARG A 101 3.74 -10.94 0.76
C ARG A 101 3.26 -11.38 2.13
N VAL A 102 1.96 -11.29 2.34
CA VAL A 102 1.36 -11.60 3.63
C VAL A 102 0.24 -12.59 3.38
N VAL A 103 0.17 -13.60 4.24
CA VAL A 103 -0.95 -14.53 4.32
C VAL A 103 -1.44 -14.47 5.74
N LEU A 104 -2.74 -14.26 5.91
CA LEU A 104 -3.41 -14.27 7.20
C LEU A 104 -4.48 -15.35 7.18
N ILE A 105 -4.53 -16.15 8.23
CA ILE A 105 -5.54 -17.18 8.41
C ILE A 105 -6.67 -16.62 9.28
N THR A 106 -7.91 -16.92 8.91
CA THR A 106 -9.10 -16.59 9.68
C THR A 106 -10.21 -17.57 9.37
N ASP A 107 -11.15 -17.75 10.29
CA ASP A 107 -12.47 -18.33 10.00
C ASP A 107 -13.43 -17.14 9.88
N TRP A 108 -13.57 -16.60 8.66
CA TRP A 108 -14.15 -15.27 8.44
C TRP A 108 -15.64 -15.22 8.66
N ASP A 109 -16.35 -16.26 8.21
CA ASP A 109 -17.81 -16.39 8.29
C ASP A 109 -18.27 -17.23 9.48
N GLY A 110 -17.34 -17.88 10.18
CA GLY A 110 -17.60 -18.58 11.42
C GLY A 110 -18.09 -20.01 11.24
N ASP A 111 -17.88 -20.60 10.07
CA ASP A 111 -18.32 -21.96 9.74
C ASP A 111 -17.28 -23.05 10.04
N GLY A 112 -16.11 -22.63 10.56
CA GLY A 112 -15.05 -23.53 11.01
C GLY A 112 -14.11 -24.01 9.93
N ARG A 113 -14.26 -23.52 8.70
CA ARG A 113 -13.28 -23.70 7.63
C ARG A 113 -12.35 -22.49 7.61
N LEU A 114 -11.05 -22.76 7.59
CA LEU A 114 -10.05 -21.70 7.60
C LEU A 114 -9.94 -21.07 6.19
N ASP A 115 -10.15 -19.76 6.14
CA ASP A 115 -10.00 -18.86 5.00
C ASP A 115 -8.64 -18.15 5.00
N LEU A 116 -8.32 -17.51 3.87
CA LEU A 116 -7.10 -16.73 3.71
C LEU A 116 -7.39 -15.28 3.32
N TRP A 117 -6.62 -14.37 3.92
CA TRP A 117 -6.33 -13.08 3.32
C TRP A 117 -4.91 -13.08 2.79
N ILE A 118 -4.75 -12.70 1.52
CA ILE A 118 -3.46 -12.56 0.87
C ILE A 118 -3.26 -11.07 0.58
N LYS A 119 -2.14 -10.51 1.04
CA LYS A 119 -1.71 -9.15 0.70
C LYS A 119 -0.54 -9.24 -0.25
N ASN A 120 -0.69 -8.63 -1.41
CA ASN A 120 0.32 -8.57 -2.45
C ASN A 120 1.07 -7.24 -2.40
N ARG A 121 2.25 -7.21 -3.01
CA ARG A 121 3.01 -5.97 -3.21
C ARG A 121 2.38 -5.10 -4.29
N THR A 122 1.92 -5.73 -5.37
CA THR A 122 1.27 -5.10 -6.54
C THR A 122 -0.23 -5.43 -6.56
N ALA A 123 -0.93 -5.04 -7.62
CA ALA A 123 -2.36 -5.32 -7.75
C ALA A 123 -2.60 -6.79 -8.14
N PRO A 124 -3.66 -7.44 -7.62
CA PRO A 124 -4.57 -6.94 -6.59
C PRO A 124 -3.88 -6.86 -5.22
N VAL A 125 -4.00 -5.73 -4.53
CA VAL A 125 -3.25 -5.48 -3.26
C VAL A 125 -3.73 -6.38 -2.13
N LEU A 126 -5.03 -6.67 -2.09
CA LEU A 126 -5.66 -7.57 -1.13
C LEU A 126 -6.54 -8.56 -1.88
N ARG A 127 -6.46 -9.82 -1.48
CA ARG A 127 -7.28 -10.92 -1.99
C ARG A 127 -7.83 -11.68 -0.80
N PHE A 128 -9.13 -11.94 -0.81
CA PHE A 128 -9.79 -12.84 0.12
C PHE A 128 -10.05 -14.16 -0.60
N VAL A 129 -9.67 -15.27 0.03
CA VAL A 129 -9.95 -16.62 -0.46
C VAL A 129 -10.78 -17.32 0.59
N ARG A 130 -12.03 -17.61 0.22
CA ARG A 130 -12.95 -18.35 1.07
C ARG A 130 -12.80 -19.84 0.84
N ASN A 131 -12.64 -20.61 1.91
CA ASN A 131 -12.61 -22.05 1.83
C ASN A 131 -14.04 -22.61 1.73
N VAL A 132 -14.30 -23.37 0.66
CA VAL A 132 -15.59 -24.01 0.38
C VAL A 132 -15.50 -25.53 0.34
N HIS A 133 -14.35 -26.10 0.74
CA HIS A 133 -14.17 -27.54 0.77
C HIS A 133 -15.02 -28.19 1.88
N SER A 134 -15.33 -29.47 1.73
CA SER A 134 -15.91 -30.24 2.84
C SER A 134 -14.85 -30.43 3.92
N ALA A 135 -15.16 -30.05 5.16
CA ALA A 135 -14.23 -30.20 6.27
C ALA A 135 -14.83 -31.06 7.39
N GLY A 136 -13.96 -31.77 8.11
CA GLY A 136 -14.30 -32.52 9.31
C GLY A 136 -14.65 -31.63 10.51
N ALA A 137 -14.85 -32.28 11.64
CA ALA A 137 -15.10 -31.64 12.92
C ALA A 137 -13.95 -30.73 13.33
N TRP A 138 -14.26 -29.63 14.00
CA TRP A 138 -13.27 -28.67 14.46
C TRP A 138 -13.58 -28.18 15.86
N ILE A 139 -12.62 -27.57 16.53
CA ILE A 139 -12.84 -26.81 17.75
C ILE A 139 -11.92 -25.60 17.77
N ALA A 140 -12.40 -24.48 18.27
CA ALA A 140 -11.57 -23.28 18.38
C ALA A 140 -11.67 -22.59 19.73
N PHE A 141 -10.62 -21.87 20.10
CA PHE A 141 -10.52 -21.18 21.40
C PHE A 141 -10.05 -19.73 21.26
N GLU A 142 -10.79 -18.82 21.89
CA GLU A 142 -10.36 -17.47 22.25
C GLU A 142 -9.98 -17.45 23.73
N LEU A 143 -8.78 -16.93 24.05
CA LEU A 143 -8.28 -16.91 25.42
C LEU A 143 -8.35 -15.50 26.01
N GLU A 144 -8.91 -15.40 27.21
CA GLU A 144 -8.99 -14.16 27.98
C GLU A 144 -8.01 -14.20 29.16
N GLY A 145 -6.92 -13.46 29.03
CA GLY A 145 -5.93 -13.30 30.08
C GLY A 145 -6.30 -12.23 31.10
N VAL A 146 -5.47 -12.07 32.13
CA VAL A 146 -5.65 -11.07 33.20
C VAL A 146 -4.47 -10.09 33.28
N GLY A 147 -4.68 -8.96 33.96
CA GLY A 147 -3.64 -7.97 34.19
C GLY A 147 -3.11 -7.32 32.91
N GLY A 148 -1.79 -7.31 32.74
CA GLY A 148 -1.11 -6.72 31.58
C GLY A 148 -1.11 -7.58 30.31
N ASN A 149 -1.51 -8.86 30.38
CA ASN A 149 -1.56 -9.77 29.23
C ASN A 149 -2.99 -10.27 29.01
N ARG A 150 -3.91 -9.34 28.67
CA ARG A 150 -5.34 -9.65 28.48
C ARG A 150 -5.63 -10.55 27.28
N GLU A 151 -4.72 -10.58 26.32
CA GLU A 151 -4.85 -11.38 25.11
C GLU A 151 -4.13 -12.72 25.21
N ALA A 152 -3.71 -13.11 26.43
CA ALA A 152 -3.14 -14.41 26.76
C ALA A 152 -1.92 -14.83 25.92
N VAL A 153 -1.12 -13.87 25.42
CA VAL A 153 0.06 -14.15 24.61
C VAL A 153 1.00 -15.11 25.35
N GLY A 154 1.39 -16.19 24.69
CA GLY A 154 2.22 -17.27 25.24
C GLY A 154 1.45 -18.45 25.83
N ALA A 155 0.14 -18.34 26.06
CA ALA A 155 -0.69 -19.45 26.54
C ALA A 155 -0.74 -20.58 25.51
N LEU A 156 -0.68 -21.82 25.97
CA LEU A 156 -0.67 -23.05 25.17
C LEU A 156 -1.96 -23.83 25.43
N VAL A 157 -2.70 -24.15 24.38
CA VAL A 157 -3.86 -25.05 24.44
C VAL A 157 -3.46 -26.37 23.81
N ARG A 158 -3.72 -27.46 24.53
CA ARG A 158 -3.58 -28.84 24.07
C ARG A 158 -4.96 -29.49 23.99
N VAL A 159 -5.26 -30.13 22.87
CA VAL A 159 -6.54 -30.81 22.60
C VAL A 159 -6.25 -32.27 22.28
N GLU A 160 -7.02 -33.17 22.90
CA GLU A 160 -7.00 -34.61 22.68
C GLU A 160 -8.40 -35.05 22.24
N ALA A 161 -8.49 -35.72 21.09
CA ALA A 161 -9.72 -36.22 20.49
C ALA A 161 -9.44 -37.50 19.70
N GLY A 162 -9.88 -38.66 20.20
CA GLY A 162 -9.47 -39.96 19.68
C GLY A 162 -7.96 -40.14 19.70
N GLU A 163 -7.39 -40.56 18.56
CA GLU A 163 -5.93 -40.73 18.43
C GLU A 163 -5.17 -39.41 18.20
N ARG A 164 -5.89 -38.29 18.03
CA ARG A 164 -5.29 -36.99 17.70
C ARG A 164 -4.92 -36.23 18.96
N VAL A 165 -3.69 -35.75 19.01
CA VAL A 165 -3.18 -34.85 20.05
C VAL A 165 -2.55 -33.65 19.37
N GLN A 166 -3.11 -32.48 19.61
CA GLN A 166 -2.64 -31.23 19.02
C GLN A 166 -2.35 -30.19 20.11
N ALA A 167 -1.38 -29.32 19.84
CA ALA A 167 -1.11 -28.18 20.70
C ALA A 167 -0.89 -26.92 19.85
N ARG A 168 -1.44 -25.80 20.29
CA ARG A 168 -1.30 -24.48 19.66
C ARG A 168 -1.10 -23.42 20.73
N ARG A 169 -0.37 -22.35 20.39
CA ARG A 169 0.00 -21.27 21.31
C ARG A 169 -0.49 -19.94 20.77
N VAL A 170 -0.88 -19.02 21.65
CA VAL A 170 -1.19 -17.64 21.25
C VAL A 170 0.09 -16.87 21.02
N TYR A 171 0.27 -16.30 19.83
CA TYR A 171 1.41 -15.47 19.46
C TYR A 171 1.03 -13.99 19.36
N ALA A 172 2.00 -13.11 19.63
CA ALA A 172 1.90 -11.67 19.36
C ALA A 172 2.54 -11.36 17.99
N GLY A 173 1.82 -11.74 16.93
CA GLY A 173 2.26 -11.60 15.54
C GLY A 173 2.72 -12.93 14.94
N GLU A 174 2.32 -13.17 13.68
CA GLU A 174 2.68 -14.35 12.89
C GLU A 174 2.83 -13.95 11.41
N GLY A 175 3.77 -14.58 10.72
CA GLY A 175 4.04 -14.29 9.31
C GLY A 175 4.85 -13.01 9.09
N TYR A 176 4.96 -12.60 7.82
CA TYR A 176 5.71 -11.42 7.40
C TYR A 176 4.78 -10.21 7.31
N LEU A 177 5.04 -9.14 8.08
CA LEU A 177 4.26 -7.89 8.07
C LEU A 177 2.73 -8.08 8.27
N GLY A 178 2.33 -9.11 9.02
CA GLY A 178 0.94 -9.49 9.26
C GLY A 178 0.71 -10.13 10.63
N GLY A 179 -0.54 -10.53 10.87
CA GLY A 179 -0.91 -11.34 12.04
C GLY A 179 -2.27 -11.99 11.81
N SER A 180 -2.32 -13.33 11.84
CA SER A 180 -3.56 -14.11 11.79
C SER A 180 -4.42 -13.84 13.02
N THR A 181 -5.66 -14.35 13.01
CA THR A 181 -6.49 -14.36 14.21
C THR A 181 -5.76 -15.02 15.40
N ARG A 182 -6.03 -14.54 16.61
CA ARG A 182 -5.52 -15.17 17.85
C ARG A 182 -6.33 -16.38 18.30
N ARG A 183 -7.41 -16.67 17.57
CA ARG A 183 -8.22 -17.86 17.78
C ARG A 183 -7.39 -19.09 17.45
N LEU A 184 -7.25 -19.98 18.42
CA LEU A 184 -6.56 -21.25 18.23
C LEU A 184 -7.55 -22.25 17.67
N HIS A 185 -7.38 -22.62 16.40
CA HIS A 185 -8.23 -23.58 15.69
C HIS A 185 -7.55 -24.96 15.63
N PHE A 186 -8.36 -26.01 15.75
CA PHE A 186 -7.96 -27.41 15.72
C PHE A 186 -8.94 -28.19 14.83
N GLY A 187 -8.47 -28.77 13.73
CA GLY A 187 -9.20 -29.79 12.97
C GLY A 187 -9.13 -31.14 13.65
N LEU A 188 -10.25 -31.84 13.80
CA LEU A 188 -10.38 -33.08 14.58
C LEU A 188 -10.84 -34.28 13.74
N GLY A 189 -11.03 -34.11 12.44
CA GLY A 189 -11.52 -35.14 11.51
C GLY A 189 -12.93 -35.58 11.88
N ASP A 190 -13.13 -36.88 12.08
CA ASP A 190 -14.45 -37.44 12.40
C ASP A 190 -14.76 -37.50 13.92
N ALA A 191 -14.01 -36.78 14.75
CA ALA A 191 -14.22 -36.81 16.20
C ALA A 191 -15.58 -36.21 16.61
N GLU A 192 -16.28 -36.87 17.53
CA GLU A 192 -17.57 -36.41 18.06
C GLU A 192 -17.42 -35.41 19.23
N CYS A 193 -16.32 -35.49 19.98
CA CYS A 193 -15.97 -34.58 21.07
C CYS A 193 -14.44 -34.43 21.20
N ALA A 194 -14.01 -33.37 21.88
CA ALA A 194 -12.67 -33.28 22.43
C ALA A 194 -12.69 -33.87 23.86
N GLU A 195 -12.11 -35.06 24.00
CA GLU A 195 -12.03 -35.82 25.27
C GLU A 195 -11.32 -35.02 26.35
N ARG A 196 -10.28 -34.27 25.98
CA ARG A 196 -9.52 -33.44 26.91
C ARG A 196 -8.96 -32.18 26.27
N VAL A 197 -9.18 -31.04 26.92
CA VAL A 197 -8.62 -29.73 26.57
C VAL A 197 -7.87 -29.19 27.79
N VAL A 198 -6.57 -28.95 27.64
CA VAL A 198 -5.71 -28.38 28.68
C VAL A 198 -5.17 -27.04 28.22
N VAL A 199 -5.37 -26.00 29.03
CA VAL A 199 -4.85 -24.66 28.81
C VAL A 199 -3.75 -24.40 29.82
N ARG A 200 -2.53 -24.19 29.35
CA ARG A 200 -1.40 -23.77 30.17
C ARG A 200 -1.10 -22.30 29.94
N TRP A 201 -1.29 -21.49 30.97
CA TRP A 201 -1.08 -20.04 30.92
C TRP A 201 0.42 -19.68 31.06
N PRO A 202 0.83 -18.45 30.69
CA PRO A 202 2.24 -18.04 30.72
C PRO A 202 2.90 -18.07 32.11
N ASP A 203 2.12 -17.95 33.18
CA ASP A 203 2.58 -18.07 34.58
C ASP A 203 2.61 -19.51 35.09
N GLY A 204 2.27 -20.48 34.24
CA GLY A 204 2.32 -21.91 34.55
C GLY A 204 1.02 -22.47 35.16
N THR A 205 0.03 -21.64 35.45
CA THR A 205 -1.31 -22.11 35.84
C THR A 205 -1.93 -22.93 34.72
N GLU A 206 -2.66 -23.98 35.08
CA GLU A 206 -3.34 -24.87 34.13
C GLU A 206 -4.83 -24.97 34.46
N HIS A 207 -5.63 -25.07 33.41
CA HIS A 207 -7.05 -25.41 33.48
C HIS A 207 -7.35 -26.53 32.51
N GLU A 208 -8.25 -27.43 32.91
CA GLU A 208 -8.60 -28.62 32.17
C GLU A 208 -10.12 -28.71 32.01
N HIS A 209 -10.54 -29.11 30.82
CA HIS A 209 -11.91 -29.40 30.46
C HIS A 209 -11.96 -30.75 29.74
N THR A 210 -13.02 -31.50 29.99
CA THR A 210 -13.25 -32.84 29.42
C THR A 210 -14.58 -32.85 28.68
N ASP A 211 -14.72 -33.77 27.72
CA ASP A 211 -15.94 -33.99 26.95
C ASP A 211 -16.52 -32.70 26.34
N VAL A 212 -15.66 -31.92 25.67
CA VAL A 212 -16.05 -30.64 25.05
C VAL A 212 -16.61 -30.89 23.65
N ASP A 213 -17.81 -30.37 23.37
CA ASP A 213 -18.43 -30.52 22.04
C ASP A 213 -17.54 -29.93 20.93
N VAL A 214 -17.52 -30.61 19.78
CA VAL A 214 -16.91 -30.09 18.55
C VAL A 214 -17.85 -29.13 17.80
N ASN A 215 -17.35 -28.58 16.70
CA ASN A 215 -18.01 -27.63 15.81
C ASN A 215 -18.46 -26.35 16.53
N ALA A 216 -17.57 -25.84 17.38
CA ALA A 216 -17.83 -24.68 18.20
C ALA A 216 -16.56 -23.87 18.51
N LEU A 217 -16.77 -22.57 18.64
CA LEU A 217 -15.83 -21.66 19.27
C LEU A 217 -16.12 -21.60 20.76
N TYR A 218 -15.06 -21.63 21.57
CA TYR A 218 -15.13 -21.40 22.99
C TYR A 218 -14.26 -20.23 23.42
N ARG A 219 -14.68 -19.57 24.49
CA ARG A 219 -13.89 -18.59 25.23
C ARG A 219 -13.44 -19.20 26.55
N LEU A 220 -12.15 -19.11 26.81
CA LEU A 220 -11.50 -19.61 28.01
C LEU A 220 -10.95 -18.46 28.84
N SER A 221 -11.41 -18.32 30.08
CA SER A 221 -10.99 -17.26 30.99
C SER A 221 -9.90 -17.74 31.95
N LYS A 222 -8.81 -16.97 32.03
CA LYS A 222 -7.76 -17.21 33.03
C LYS A 222 -8.22 -16.91 34.46
N ALA A 223 -9.18 -16.00 34.64
CA ALA A 223 -9.55 -15.50 35.96
C ALA A 223 -10.21 -16.59 36.83
N ASP A 224 -11.02 -17.43 36.21
CA ASP A 224 -11.86 -18.42 36.88
C ASP A 224 -11.80 -19.81 36.21
N GLY A 225 -11.10 -19.95 35.08
CA GLY A 225 -11.05 -21.20 34.33
C GLY A 225 -12.34 -21.53 33.59
N SER A 226 -13.25 -20.57 33.42
CA SER A 226 -14.52 -20.85 32.75
C SER A 226 -14.33 -21.10 31.25
N LEU A 227 -15.10 -22.04 30.73
CA LEU A 227 -15.22 -22.37 29.31
C LEU A 227 -16.64 -22.02 28.86
N ALA A 228 -16.77 -21.00 28.00
CA ALA A 228 -18.06 -20.54 27.50
C ALA A 228 -18.13 -20.73 25.98
N ARG A 229 -19.17 -21.43 25.50
CA ARG A 229 -19.45 -21.52 24.06
C ARG A 229 -19.79 -20.13 23.53
N CYS A 230 -19.19 -19.77 22.42
CA CYS A 230 -19.42 -18.50 21.72
C CYS A 230 -20.29 -18.75 20.49
N GLU A 231 -21.23 -17.85 20.26
CA GLU A 231 -21.89 -17.75 18.96
C GLU A 231 -21.02 -16.94 18.02
N LEU A 232 -20.66 -17.54 16.88
CA LEU A 232 -20.09 -16.78 15.79
C LEU A 232 -21.23 -16.09 15.05
N PRO A 233 -21.14 -14.76 14.82
CA PRO A 233 -22.14 -14.08 14.02
C PRO A 233 -22.10 -14.69 12.62
N ALA A 234 -23.15 -15.42 12.24
CA ALA A 234 -23.29 -15.95 10.91
C ALA A 234 -23.17 -14.78 9.92
N ARG A 235 -22.07 -14.72 9.18
CA ARG A 235 -21.91 -13.74 8.12
C ARG A 235 -22.56 -14.32 6.89
N SER A 236 -23.42 -13.53 6.23
CA SER A 236 -23.91 -13.90 4.92
C SER A 236 -22.72 -14.18 4.02
N PRO A 237 -22.67 -15.34 3.34
CA PRO A 237 -21.73 -15.56 2.27
C PRO A 237 -21.70 -14.33 1.36
N LEU A 238 -20.52 -13.87 0.97
CA LEU A 238 -20.43 -13.02 -0.20
C LEU A 238 -20.96 -13.89 -1.35
N GLU A 239 -22.23 -13.74 -1.69
CA GLU A 239 -22.86 -14.49 -2.77
C GLU A 239 -22.09 -14.20 -4.04
N GLY A 240 -21.32 -15.19 -4.52
CA GLY A 240 -21.02 -15.41 -5.94
C GLY A 240 -20.60 -14.20 -6.76
N VAL A 241 -20.11 -13.11 -6.16
CA VAL A 241 -19.36 -12.09 -6.87
C VAL A 241 -18.02 -12.77 -7.09
N LEU A 242 -17.96 -13.64 -8.11
CA LEU A 242 -16.76 -13.70 -8.95
C LEU A 242 -16.36 -12.24 -9.04
N PRO A 243 -15.19 -11.83 -8.51
CA PRO A 243 -14.81 -10.43 -8.58
C PRO A 243 -15.02 -10.09 -10.04
N GLU A 244 -16.06 -9.28 -10.30
CA GLU A 244 -16.38 -8.83 -11.65
C GLU A 244 -15.03 -8.37 -12.12
N ARG A 245 -14.42 -9.12 -13.06
CA ARG A 245 -12.99 -8.99 -13.42
C ARG A 245 -12.81 -7.50 -13.46
N ILE A 246 -12.20 -6.88 -12.44
CA ILE A 246 -12.32 -5.42 -12.31
C ILE A 246 -11.69 -5.00 -13.61
N PRO A 247 -12.48 -4.52 -14.60
CA PRO A 247 -11.94 -4.35 -15.92
C PRO A 247 -10.78 -3.43 -15.66
N PRO A 248 -9.54 -3.83 -16.02
CA PRO A 248 -8.36 -3.04 -15.70
C PRO A 248 -8.77 -1.63 -16.05
N THR A 249 -8.85 -0.74 -15.04
CA THR A 249 -9.47 0.57 -15.19
C THR A 249 -8.90 1.10 -16.49
N ASP A 250 -9.76 1.38 -17.49
CA ASP A 250 -9.33 1.80 -18.83
C ASP A 250 -8.13 2.71 -18.61
N GLY A 251 -6.96 2.35 -19.16
CA GLY A 251 -5.62 2.62 -18.61
C GLY A 251 -5.27 4.04 -18.09
N ALA A 252 -6.17 5.01 -18.21
CA ALA A 252 -6.30 6.18 -17.36
C ALA A 252 -6.43 5.77 -15.86
N ARG A 253 -5.28 5.64 -15.20
CA ARG A 253 -5.19 5.61 -13.74
C ARG A 253 -5.70 6.93 -13.15
N ILE A 254 -7.01 7.04 -12.91
CA ILE A 254 -7.59 8.24 -12.27
C ILE A 254 -7.40 8.11 -10.75
N ALA A 255 -6.55 8.95 -10.17
CA ALA A 255 -6.33 8.98 -8.73
C ALA A 255 -6.20 10.42 -8.22
N ARG A 256 -6.86 10.70 -7.09
CA ARG A 256 -6.69 11.93 -6.31
C ARG A 256 -5.83 11.62 -5.08
N VAL A 257 -4.56 12.02 -5.12
CA VAL A 257 -3.60 11.75 -4.05
C VAL A 257 -3.29 13.03 -3.30
N ALA A 258 -3.92 13.20 -2.15
CA ALA A 258 -3.62 14.32 -1.29
C ALA A 258 -2.47 13.98 -0.35
N LEU A 259 -1.52 14.91 -0.26
CA LEU A 259 -0.33 14.69 0.53
C LEU A 259 -0.68 14.80 2.00
N LEU A 260 -0.25 13.82 2.80
CA LEU A 260 -0.32 13.89 4.26
C LEU A 260 0.48 15.08 4.81
N ASP A 261 1.51 15.50 4.09
CA ASP A 261 2.38 16.60 4.44
C ASP A 261 2.67 17.45 3.19
N ARG A 262 2.41 18.76 3.28
CA ARG A 262 2.63 19.70 2.18
C ARG A 262 4.11 19.76 1.80
N LEU A 263 4.40 19.74 0.49
CA LEU A 263 5.76 19.75 -0.01
C LEU A 263 6.17 21.16 -0.49
N PRO A 264 7.18 21.81 0.12
CA PRO A 264 7.62 23.15 -0.27
C PRO A 264 8.07 23.18 -1.74
N SER A 265 7.40 24.01 -2.54
CA SER A 265 7.57 24.05 -4.00
C SER A 265 7.55 25.45 -4.59
N SER A 266 7.64 26.49 -3.77
CA SER A 266 7.53 27.89 -4.18
C SER A 266 8.64 28.32 -5.14
N THR A 267 9.83 27.71 -5.02
CA THR A 267 10.97 28.01 -5.91
C THR A 267 10.98 27.18 -7.20
N LEU A 268 9.93 26.38 -7.46
CA LEU A 268 9.82 25.64 -8.72
C LEU A 268 9.58 26.62 -9.87
N GLU A 269 10.51 26.66 -10.81
CA GLU A 269 10.45 27.50 -12.00
C GLU A 269 9.56 26.88 -13.08
N LEU A 270 8.72 27.72 -13.70
CA LEU A 270 7.78 27.36 -14.75
C LEU A 270 8.08 28.22 -15.99
N PRO A 271 8.79 27.67 -16.99
CA PRO A 271 9.06 28.35 -18.24
C PRO A 271 7.75 28.64 -18.97
N ARG A 272 7.67 29.81 -19.62
CA ARG A 272 6.55 30.22 -20.47
C ARG A 272 6.92 30.11 -21.94
N PHE A 273 5.88 30.03 -22.76
CA PHE A 273 6.00 30.05 -24.20
C PHE A 273 6.56 31.36 -24.78
N ASP A 274 6.44 32.49 -24.09
CA ASP A 274 7.00 33.77 -24.53
C ASP A 274 8.52 33.89 -24.28
N GLY A 275 9.16 32.85 -23.72
CA GLY A 275 10.57 32.83 -23.37
C GLY A 275 10.88 33.39 -21.98
N THR A 276 9.87 33.89 -21.25
CA THR A 276 10.01 34.24 -19.84
C THR A 276 9.89 33.01 -18.95
N THR A 277 10.30 33.14 -17.70
CA THR A 277 10.13 32.12 -16.67
C THR A 277 9.41 32.75 -15.48
N THR A 278 8.44 32.06 -14.90
CA THR A 278 7.84 32.40 -13.61
C THR A 278 8.19 31.34 -12.57
N SER A 279 7.74 31.52 -11.35
CA SER A 279 7.84 30.50 -10.30
C SER A 279 6.49 30.27 -9.66
N VAL A 280 6.34 29.14 -8.98
CA VAL A 280 5.12 28.86 -8.19
C VAL A 280 4.84 29.98 -7.18
N ALA A 281 5.89 30.62 -6.62
CA ALA A 281 5.74 31.74 -5.69
C ALA A 281 5.01 32.96 -6.30
N GLU A 282 5.08 33.17 -7.62
CA GLU A 282 4.40 34.32 -8.25
C GLU A 282 2.88 34.17 -8.30
N PHE A 283 2.36 32.96 -8.06
CA PHE A 283 0.92 32.68 -7.93
C PHE A 283 0.42 32.81 -6.48
N SER A 284 1.24 33.35 -5.58
CA SER A 284 0.89 33.52 -4.16
C SER A 284 -0.44 34.24 -3.96
N GLY A 285 -1.22 33.79 -2.98
CA GLY A 285 -2.57 34.31 -2.71
C GLY A 285 -3.70 33.62 -3.50
N SER A 286 -3.38 32.70 -4.41
CA SER A 286 -4.34 31.80 -5.07
C SER A 286 -3.80 30.37 -5.10
N ALA A 287 -4.69 29.37 -5.16
CA ALA A 287 -4.24 28.01 -5.41
C ALA A 287 -3.80 27.88 -6.88
N LEU A 288 -2.66 27.25 -7.14
CA LEU A 288 -2.16 27.02 -8.50
C LEU A 288 -2.38 25.56 -8.89
N LEU A 289 -3.11 25.29 -9.97
CA LEU A 289 -3.12 23.99 -10.62
C LEU A 289 -2.17 24.01 -11.82
N LEU A 290 -1.02 23.35 -11.65
CA LEU A 290 -0.10 23.04 -12.75
C LEU A 290 -0.62 21.78 -13.46
N VAL A 291 -0.98 21.90 -14.73
CA VAL A 291 -1.49 20.81 -15.56
C VAL A 291 -0.36 20.33 -16.46
N VAL A 292 0.27 19.22 -16.10
CA VAL A 292 1.30 18.56 -16.90
C VAL A 292 0.64 17.70 -17.96
N TRP A 293 0.99 17.94 -19.23
CA TRP A 293 0.33 17.33 -20.37
C TRP A 293 1.31 17.11 -21.54
N ALA A 294 0.88 16.39 -22.57
CA ALA A 294 1.63 16.28 -23.83
C ALA A 294 0.67 16.18 -25.02
N SER A 295 1.12 16.62 -26.19
CA SER A 295 0.30 16.67 -27.40
C SER A 295 -0.03 15.30 -28.01
N TRP A 296 0.68 14.26 -27.59
CA TRP A 296 0.43 12.86 -27.99
C TRP A 296 -0.52 12.12 -27.03
N ASP A 297 -0.98 12.76 -25.96
CA ASP A 297 -1.85 12.15 -24.96
C ASP A 297 -3.27 12.74 -25.04
N ASP A 298 -4.19 11.96 -25.59
CA ASP A 298 -5.57 12.41 -25.83
C ASP A 298 -6.32 12.72 -24.52
N ALA A 299 -6.08 11.93 -23.47
CA ALA A 299 -6.70 12.14 -22.16
C ALA A 299 -6.24 13.48 -21.53
N ALA A 300 -4.98 13.86 -21.75
CA ALA A 300 -4.45 15.13 -21.31
C ALA A 300 -5.04 16.32 -22.07
N ILE A 301 -5.24 16.19 -23.38
CA ILE A 301 -5.92 17.21 -24.20
C ILE A 301 -7.39 17.35 -23.76
N GLU A 302 -8.09 16.25 -23.51
CA GLU A 302 -9.46 16.25 -23.03
C GLU A 302 -9.58 16.89 -21.63
N SER A 303 -8.66 16.58 -20.72
CA SER A 303 -8.61 17.19 -19.39
C SER A 303 -8.39 18.69 -19.45
N LEU A 304 -7.51 19.18 -20.35
CA LEU A 304 -7.35 20.61 -20.59
C LEU A 304 -8.67 21.23 -21.08
N ALA A 305 -9.33 20.62 -22.07
CA ALA A 305 -10.61 21.13 -22.57
C ALA A 305 -11.71 21.15 -21.49
N GLY A 306 -11.75 20.16 -20.60
CA GLY A 306 -12.62 20.14 -19.41
C GLY A 306 -12.34 21.31 -18.46
N LEU A 307 -11.07 21.51 -18.09
CA LEU A 307 -10.65 22.62 -17.22
C LEU A 307 -10.91 24.00 -17.85
N ALA A 308 -10.79 24.13 -19.18
CA ALA A 308 -11.09 25.37 -19.88
C ALA A 308 -12.59 25.71 -19.86
N ARG A 309 -13.47 24.70 -19.98
CA ARG A 309 -14.92 24.90 -19.89
C ARG A 309 -15.37 25.42 -18.52
N GLU A 310 -14.76 24.90 -17.45
CA GLU A 310 -15.08 25.28 -16.06
C GLU A 310 -14.16 26.37 -15.49
N ARG A 311 -13.49 27.15 -16.35
CA ARG A 311 -12.49 28.15 -15.93
C ARG A 311 -13.06 29.17 -14.93
N ASP A 312 -14.27 29.66 -15.18
CA ASP A 312 -14.89 30.67 -14.33
C ASP A 312 -15.25 30.10 -12.94
N GLN A 313 -15.68 28.84 -12.88
CA GLN A 313 -15.94 28.14 -11.62
C GLN A 313 -14.64 27.93 -10.83
N LEU A 314 -13.58 27.50 -11.51
CA LEU A 314 -12.25 27.31 -10.92
C LEU A 314 -11.68 28.64 -10.41
N ALA A 315 -11.82 29.72 -11.18
CA ALA A 315 -11.40 31.05 -10.76
C ALA A 315 -12.20 31.54 -9.54
N ALA A 316 -13.52 31.31 -9.50
CA ALA A 316 -14.36 31.62 -8.34
C ALA A 316 -13.98 30.81 -7.09
N ALA A 317 -13.44 29.60 -7.27
CA ALA A 317 -12.88 28.78 -6.20
C ALA A 317 -11.44 29.19 -5.81
N GLY A 318 -10.87 30.24 -6.43
CA GLY A 318 -9.53 30.74 -6.16
C GLY A 318 -8.41 29.94 -6.81
N VAL A 319 -8.68 29.26 -7.94
CA VAL A 319 -7.72 28.43 -8.67
C VAL A 319 -7.19 29.15 -9.91
N THR A 320 -5.87 29.26 -10.01
CA THR A 320 -5.16 29.66 -11.23
C THR A 320 -4.67 28.43 -11.97
N LEU A 321 -4.88 28.38 -13.29
CA LEU A 321 -4.47 27.27 -14.15
C LEU A 321 -3.16 27.58 -14.86
N PHE A 322 -2.22 26.63 -14.88
CA PHE A 322 -1.00 26.71 -15.67
C PHE A 322 -0.76 25.42 -16.46
N PRO A 323 -1.03 25.40 -17.78
CA PRO A 323 -0.66 24.27 -18.63
C PRO A 323 0.85 24.20 -18.86
N LEU A 324 1.47 23.04 -18.64
CA LEU A 324 2.89 22.80 -18.87
C LEU A 324 3.08 21.55 -19.75
N THR A 325 3.52 21.74 -20.99
CA THR A 325 3.71 20.63 -21.92
C THR A 325 5.06 19.92 -21.71
N LEU A 326 5.06 18.60 -21.84
CA LEU A 326 6.24 17.75 -21.94
C LEU A 326 6.76 17.58 -23.37
N ASP A 327 6.13 18.20 -24.36
CA ASP A 327 6.57 18.17 -25.76
C ASP A 327 8.02 18.66 -25.94
N GLY A 328 8.67 18.12 -26.98
CA GLY A 328 10.02 18.55 -27.35
C GLY A 328 10.02 19.94 -27.99
N VAL A 329 11.20 20.55 -28.11
CA VAL A 329 11.37 21.85 -28.82
C VAL A 329 10.84 21.78 -30.26
N ARG A 330 10.98 20.61 -30.91
CA ARG A 330 10.53 20.40 -32.29
C ARG A 330 9.01 20.35 -32.43
N ASP A 331 8.34 19.85 -31.40
CA ASP A 331 6.88 19.60 -31.40
C ASP A 331 6.11 20.77 -30.75
N GLU A 332 6.82 21.76 -30.21
CA GLU A 332 6.24 22.93 -29.54
C GLU A 332 5.18 23.68 -30.38
N PRO A 333 5.36 23.92 -31.70
CA PRO A 333 4.33 24.57 -32.51
C PRO A 333 3.02 23.77 -32.55
N TYR A 334 3.10 22.43 -32.60
CA TYR A 334 1.94 21.56 -32.58
C TYR A 334 1.26 21.56 -31.21
N ALA A 335 2.05 21.49 -30.14
CA ALA A 335 1.54 21.60 -28.77
C ALA A 335 0.80 22.93 -28.56
N ARG A 336 1.34 24.06 -29.00
CA ARG A 336 0.64 25.35 -28.91
C ARG A 336 -0.71 25.36 -29.64
N GLN A 337 -0.77 24.72 -30.81
CA GLN A 337 -2.02 24.59 -31.56
C GLN A 337 -3.04 23.73 -30.81
N ALA A 338 -2.62 22.58 -30.26
CA ALA A 338 -3.47 21.71 -29.45
C ALA A 338 -3.98 22.44 -28.21
N LEU A 339 -3.10 23.17 -27.51
CA LEU A 339 -3.45 23.95 -26.32
C LEU A 339 -4.45 25.07 -26.62
N ALA A 340 -4.27 25.78 -27.74
CA ALA A 340 -5.22 26.79 -28.19
C ALA A 340 -6.60 26.18 -28.48
N ARG A 341 -6.66 25.01 -29.14
CA ARG A 341 -7.92 24.27 -29.38
C ARG A 341 -8.58 23.80 -28.08
N ALA A 342 -7.78 23.45 -27.07
CA ALA A 342 -8.27 23.09 -25.74
C ALA A 342 -8.75 24.30 -24.91
N GLY A 343 -8.67 25.53 -25.45
CA GLY A 343 -9.18 26.74 -24.78
C GLY A 343 -8.12 27.54 -24.00
N PHE A 344 -6.83 27.29 -24.22
CA PHE A 344 -5.71 27.93 -23.53
C PHE A 344 -4.77 28.69 -24.49
N PRO A 345 -5.27 29.58 -25.37
CA PRO A 345 -4.42 30.29 -26.33
C PRO A 345 -3.35 31.12 -25.61
N ASP A 346 -2.12 31.05 -26.11
CA ASP A 346 -0.96 31.83 -25.63
C ASP A 346 -0.67 31.74 -24.12
N SER A 347 -1.12 30.67 -23.46
CA SER A 347 -0.93 30.45 -22.01
C SER A 347 -0.02 29.25 -21.72
N GLY A 348 0.56 29.22 -20.53
CA GLY A 348 1.40 28.11 -20.08
C GLY A 348 2.82 28.12 -20.65
N GLY A 349 3.45 26.95 -20.72
CA GLY A 349 4.77 26.80 -21.32
C GLY A 349 5.25 25.36 -21.45
N ARG A 350 6.56 25.18 -21.68
CA ARG A 350 7.18 23.88 -22.00
C ARG A 350 8.24 23.49 -20.97
N ALA A 351 8.18 22.25 -20.51
CA ALA A 351 9.18 21.70 -19.61
C ALA A 351 10.50 21.40 -20.34
N GLY A 352 11.60 21.98 -19.85
CA GLY A 352 12.96 21.56 -20.21
C GLY A 352 13.36 20.27 -19.50
N THR A 353 14.50 19.67 -19.89
CA THR A 353 14.98 18.39 -19.34
C THR A 353 15.05 18.38 -17.81
N LEU A 354 15.56 19.46 -17.21
CA LEU A 354 15.66 19.57 -15.77
C LEU A 354 14.29 19.59 -15.08
N LEU A 355 13.34 20.37 -15.60
CA LEU A 355 11.99 20.45 -15.03
C LEU A 355 11.25 19.12 -15.14
N LYS A 356 11.41 18.38 -16.26
CA LYS A 356 10.87 17.01 -16.39
C LYS A 356 11.41 16.11 -15.28
N LYS A 357 12.73 16.13 -15.04
CA LYS A 357 13.34 15.35 -13.96
C LYS A 357 12.83 15.76 -12.58
N LEU A 358 12.65 17.06 -12.34
CA LEU A 358 12.09 17.56 -11.08
C LEU A 358 10.64 17.10 -10.86
N LEU A 359 9.83 17.10 -11.91
CA LEU A 359 8.46 16.57 -11.85
C LEU A 359 8.46 15.07 -11.58
N GLU A 360 9.32 14.29 -12.23
CA GLU A 360 9.51 12.85 -11.95
C GLU A 360 9.87 12.61 -10.49
N ILE A 361 10.87 13.33 -9.96
CA ILE A 361 11.30 13.18 -8.56
C ILE A 361 10.18 13.58 -7.60
N THR A 362 9.51 14.70 -7.87
CA THR A 362 8.40 15.18 -7.03
C THR A 362 7.25 14.18 -7.00
N THR A 363 6.94 13.59 -8.15
CA THR A 363 5.91 12.56 -8.29
C THR A 363 6.34 11.26 -7.60
N TYR A 364 7.60 10.85 -7.76
CA TYR A 364 8.18 9.68 -7.11
C TYR A 364 8.15 9.80 -5.58
N GLU A 365 8.55 10.95 -5.04
CA GLU A 365 8.47 11.20 -3.60
C GLU A 365 7.03 11.14 -3.10
N ALA A 366 6.09 11.67 -3.87
CA ALA A 366 4.71 11.74 -3.44
C ALA A 366 3.94 10.42 -3.58
N LEU A 367 4.16 9.67 -4.65
CA LEU A 367 3.38 8.50 -5.01
C LEU A 367 4.14 7.18 -4.84
N GLY A 368 5.47 7.21 -4.69
CA GLY A 368 6.35 6.04 -4.73
C GLY A 368 6.91 5.78 -6.13
N PRO A 369 7.50 4.60 -6.39
CA PRO A 369 8.01 4.25 -7.72
C PRO A 369 6.88 4.23 -8.77
N TYR A 370 7.04 5.05 -9.80
CA TYR A 370 6.20 5.08 -11.01
C TYR A 370 7.09 4.85 -12.22
N ASP A 371 6.55 4.17 -13.23
CA ASP A 371 7.28 3.82 -14.45
C ASP A 371 7.67 5.06 -15.26
N ASP A 372 6.74 6.00 -15.41
CA ASP A 372 6.87 7.28 -16.11
C ASP A 372 6.02 8.35 -15.39
N LEU A 373 6.22 9.63 -15.75
CA LEU A 373 5.28 10.69 -15.36
C LEU A 373 3.90 10.35 -15.91
N PRO A 374 2.89 10.09 -15.06
CA PRO A 374 1.57 9.78 -15.55
C PRO A 374 1.00 11.03 -16.25
N LEU A 375 0.31 10.85 -17.38
CA LEU A 375 -0.37 11.94 -18.07
C LEU A 375 -1.88 11.63 -18.17
N PRO A 376 -2.75 12.64 -18.08
CA PRO A 376 -2.45 13.97 -17.51
C PRO A 376 -2.03 13.88 -16.03
N LEU A 377 -1.29 14.89 -15.57
CA LEU A 377 -0.92 15.04 -14.16
C LEU A 377 -1.20 16.47 -13.70
N GLY A 378 -2.10 16.60 -12.73
CA GLY A 378 -2.39 17.84 -12.04
C GLY A 378 -1.59 17.94 -10.74
N LEU A 379 -0.90 19.06 -10.53
CA LEU A 379 -0.26 19.40 -9.26
C LEU A 379 -0.96 20.64 -8.69
N LEU A 380 -1.67 20.49 -7.57
CA LEU A 380 -2.34 21.59 -6.88
C LEU A 380 -1.47 22.12 -5.75
N PHE A 381 -1.02 23.35 -5.90
CA PHE A 381 -0.28 24.12 -4.91
C PHE A 381 -1.22 25.05 -4.15
N ASP A 382 -0.93 25.27 -2.87
CA ASP A 382 -1.61 26.28 -2.07
C ASP A 382 -1.09 27.70 -2.38
N GLY A 383 -1.74 28.71 -1.81
CA GLY A 383 -1.38 30.13 -1.94
C GLY A 383 -0.03 30.51 -1.36
N ARG A 384 0.71 29.58 -0.73
CA ARG A 384 2.11 29.75 -0.28
C ARG A 384 3.10 29.00 -1.18
N GLY A 385 2.62 28.33 -2.22
CA GLY A 385 3.41 27.57 -3.17
C GLY A 385 3.82 26.18 -2.69
N ALA A 386 3.15 25.60 -1.69
CA ALA A 386 3.38 24.23 -1.29
C ALA A 386 2.45 23.26 -2.03
N LEU A 387 3.01 22.17 -2.57
CA LEU A 387 2.23 21.11 -3.23
C LEU A 387 1.37 20.38 -2.20
N CYS A 388 0.09 20.22 -2.51
CA CYS A 388 -0.92 19.68 -1.59
C CYS A 388 -1.64 18.44 -2.15
N VAL A 389 -1.96 18.44 -3.44
CA VAL A 389 -2.73 17.34 -4.08
C VAL A 389 -2.14 17.05 -5.45
N LEU A 390 -2.07 15.76 -5.79
CA LEU A 390 -1.79 15.24 -7.12
C LEU A 390 -3.06 14.64 -7.70
N TYR A 391 -3.36 14.99 -8.95
CA TYR A 391 -4.40 14.36 -9.77
C TYR A 391 -3.70 13.57 -10.86
N VAL A 392 -3.75 12.25 -10.76
CA VAL A 392 -3.17 11.32 -11.74
C VAL A 392 -4.28 10.90 -12.67
N GLY A 393 -4.05 10.94 -13.99
CA GLY A 393 -5.09 10.68 -14.98
C GLY A 393 -6.07 11.85 -15.11
N ALA A 394 -7.26 11.59 -15.67
CA ALA A 394 -8.25 12.61 -15.97
C ALA A 394 -8.51 13.56 -14.78
N ILE A 395 -8.44 14.86 -15.03
CA ILE A 395 -8.53 15.89 -13.99
C ILE A 395 -9.95 16.45 -13.97
N ASP A 396 -10.72 16.09 -12.93
CA ASP A 396 -12.08 16.57 -12.70
C ASP A 396 -12.08 18.02 -12.14
N PRO A 397 -12.61 19.01 -12.89
CA PRO A 397 -12.67 20.41 -12.44
C PRO A 397 -13.45 20.61 -11.14
N GLU A 398 -14.54 19.87 -10.92
CA GLU A 398 -15.37 20.00 -9.71
C GLU A 398 -14.58 19.58 -8.47
N THR A 399 -13.82 18.49 -8.60
CA THR A 399 -12.92 18.02 -7.55
C THR A 399 -11.84 19.05 -7.22
N VAL A 400 -11.22 19.68 -8.22
CA VAL A 400 -10.24 20.76 -8.01
C VAL A 400 -10.89 21.95 -7.29
N ALA A 401 -12.06 22.40 -7.76
CA ALA A 401 -12.79 23.52 -7.18
C ALA A 401 -13.22 23.28 -5.72
N ARG A 402 -13.46 22.01 -5.35
CA ARG A 402 -13.74 21.60 -3.96
C ARG A 402 -12.49 21.56 -3.09
N ASP A 403 -11.35 21.18 -3.66
CA ASP A 403 -10.10 20.99 -2.92
C ASP A 403 -9.41 22.30 -2.60
N ALA A 404 -9.35 23.24 -3.56
CA ALA A 404 -8.63 24.50 -3.42
C ALA A 404 -9.07 25.33 -2.19
N PRO A 405 -10.36 25.60 -1.95
CA PRO A 405 -10.78 26.33 -0.75
C PRO A 405 -10.45 25.59 0.55
N ARG A 406 -10.45 24.26 0.56
CA ARG A 406 -10.14 23.45 1.74
C ARG A 406 -8.66 23.52 2.10
N ILE A 407 -7.78 23.45 1.11
CA ILE A 407 -6.33 23.58 1.34
C ILE A 407 -5.96 24.99 1.81
N GLU A 408 -6.68 26.02 1.35
CA GLU A 408 -6.51 27.41 1.79
C GLU A 408 -7.05 27.63 3.21
N ALA A 409 -8.27 27.18 3.51
CA ALA A 409 -8.89 27.34 4.83
C ALA A 409 -8.14 26.62 5.97
N GLY A 410 -7.33 25.61 5.62
CA GLY A 410 -6.43 24.95 6.55
C GLY A 410 -5.29 25.84 7.01
N GLN A 411 -4.87 26.85 6.25
CA GLN A 411 -3.67 27.64 6.52
C GLN A 411 -3.73 28.38 7.87
N GLY A 412 -2.63 28.32 8.64
CA GLY A 412 -2.46 29.09 9.88
C GLY A 412 -3.09 28.48 11.15
N ARG A 413 -3.77 27.34 11.05
CA ARG A 413 -4.26 26.59 12.22
C ARG A 413 -3.16 25.71 12.84
N PRO A 414 -3.11 25.51 14.16
CA PRO A 414 -2.33 24.41 14.74
C PRO A 414 -2.81 23.07 14.13
N GLY A 415 -1.93 22.33 13.45
CA GLY A 415 -2.31 21.13 12.68
C GLY A 415 -2.75 21.36 11.22
N ALA A 416 -2.68 22.61 10.71
CA ALA A 416 -2.94 23.05 9.33
C ALA A 416 -2.14 22.35 8.22
N ARG A 417 -1.14 21.59 8.62
CA ARG A 417 -0.18 20.91 7.75
C ARG A 417 -0.84 19.86 6.86
N TRP A 418 -2.04 19.40 7.21
CA TRP A 418 -2.74 18.33 6.51
C TRP A 418 -3.81 18.95 5.60
N PRO A 419 -3.66 18.89 4.27
CA PRO A 419 -4.67 19.39 3.34
C PRO A 419 -6.00 18.62 3.43
N ILE A 420 -6.04 17.45 4.10
CA ILE A 420 -7.22 16.60 4.21
C ILE A 420 -7.43 16.08 5.64
N ALA A 421 -8.66 16.20 6.13
CA ALA A 421 -9.12 15.47 7.31
C ALA A 421 -9.32 13.99 6.94
N LEU A 422 -8.62 13.08 7.62
CA LEU A 422 -8.92 11.65 7.53
C LEU A 422 -10.41 11.44 7.84
N THR A 423 -11.10 10.64 7.02
CA THR A 423 -12.51 10.30 7.25
C THR A 423 -12.63 9.54 8.58
N GLY A 424 -13.09 10.24 9.63
CA GLY A 424 -13.53 9.61 10.88
C GLY A 424 -12.47 9.30 11.94
N GLY A 425 -11.36 10.05 12.02
CA GLY A 425 -10.33 9.83 13.06
C GLY A 425 -9.71 11.11 13.62
N HIS A 426 -9.21 11.04 14.86
CA HIS A 426 -8.39 12.08 15.47
C HIS A 426 -6.98 11.55 15.74
N TRP A 427 -5.95 12.33 15.42
CA TRP A 427 -4.59 12.02 15.83
C TRP A 427 -4.49 12.10 17.35
N ARG A 428 -4.08 11.01 18.01
CA ARG A 428 -3.84 11.01 19.46
C ARG A 428 -2.54 11.73 19.84
N SER A 429 -1.59 11.83 18.92
CA SER A 429 -0.39 12.65 19.06
C SER A 429 -0.61 14.03 18.44
N GLY A 430 -0.18 15.10 19.11
CA GLY A 430 -0.09 16.43 18.50
C GLY A 430 0.91 16.51 17.33
N ARG A 431 1.79 15.51 17.20
CA ARG A 431 2.68 15.31 16.05
C ARG A 431 2.00 14.35 15.07
N GLY A 432 1.53 14.87 13.93
CA GLY A 432 1.05 14.04 12.82
C GLY A 432 2.18 13.52 11.93
N PRO A 433 1.86 12.76 10.88
CA PRO A 433 2.85 12.24 9.94
C PRO A 433 3.61 13.39 9.28
N ALA A 434 4.94 13.25 9.24
CA ALA A 434 5.85 14.20 8.63
C ALA A 434 6.65 13.49 7.54
N ARG A 435 6.80 14.14 6.38
CA ARG A 435 7.70 13.67 5.34
C ARG A 435 9.14 13.95 5.76
N ASP A 436 10.01 12.95 5.64
CA ASP A 436 11.47 13.11 5.70
C ASP A 436 11.88 13.98 4.51
N LEU A 437 12.31 15.20 4.81
CA LEU A 437 12.71 16.18 3.80
C LEU A 437 14.23 16.21 3.64
N GLU A 438 14.96 15.63 4.59
CA GLU A 438 16.41 15.61 4.64
C GLU A 438 17.00 14.87 3.44
N ASN A 439 16.40 13.76 3.03
CA ASN A 439 16.83 13.03 1.85
C ASN A 439 16.60 13.82 0.55
N LEU A 440 15.48 14.53 0.47
CA LEU A 440 15.13 15.37 -0.66
C LEU A 440 16.06 16.59 -0.78
N ALA A 441 16.36 17.27 0.34
CA ALA A 441 17.34 18.36 0.39
C ALA A 441 18.72 17.89 -0.08
N LYS A 442 19.22 16.78 0.49
CA LYS A 442 20.50 16.16 0.08
C LYS A 442 20.51 15.77 -1.39
N PHE A 443 19.39 15.32 -1.94
CA PHE A 443 19.28 15.04 -3.36
C PHE A 443 19.48 16.33 -4.18
N PHE A 444 18.77 17.40 -3.86
CA PHE A 444 18.88 18.66 -4.61
C PHE A 444 20.28 19.26 -4.54
N HIS A 445 20.90 19.31 -3.37
CA HIS A 445 22.28 19.81 -3.24
C HIS A 445 23.30 18.98 -4.04
N ARG A 446 23.22 17.65 -3.98
CA ARG A 446 24.16 16.77 -4.72
C ARG A 446 24.04 16.92 -6.23
N ASN A 447 22.91 17.42 -6.73
CA ASN A 447 22.65 17.62 -8.15
C ASN A 447 22.75 19.12 -8.57
N GLY A 448 23.30 19.99 -7.72
CA GLY A 448 23.50 21.42 -8.03
C GLY A 448 22.22 22.25 -8.04
N LEU A 449 21.15 21.77 -7.38
CA LEU A 449 19.85 22.44 -7.29
C LEU A 449 19.70 23.17 -5.96
N ASP A 450 20.70 24.00 -5.63
CA ASP A 450 20.84 24.58 -4.29
C ASP A 450 19.69 25.50 -3.87
N VAL A 451 19.04 26.19 -4.82
CA VAL A 451 17.87 27.02 -4.52
C VAL A 451 16.71 26.16 -4.00
N ARG A 452 16.47 25.00 -4.63
CA ARG A 452 15.47 24.03 -4.18
C ARG A 452 15.90 23.37 -2.88
N GLY A 453 17.15 22.95 -2.76
CA GLY A 453 17.71 22.40 -1.53
C GLY A 453 17.52 23.32 -0.32
N ALA A 454 17.89 24.60 -0.46
CA ALA A 454 17.75 25.61 0.57
C ALA A 454 16.27 25.91 0.94
N GLU A 455 15.33 25.77 0.01
CA GLU A 455 13.90 25.87 0.31
C GLU A 455 13.46 24.73 1.25
N ILE A 456 13.89 23.50 0.95
CA ILE A 456 13.60 22.32 1.75
C ILE A 456 14.27 22.43 3.13
N ASP A 457 15.52 22.90 3.21
CA ASP A 457 16.23 23.13 4.48
C ASP A 457 15.49 24.13 5.39
N ARG A 458 15.00 25.24 4.83
CA ARG A 458 14.20 26.21 5.59
C ARG A 458 12.91 25.58 6.12
N ALA A 459 12.30 24.67 5.38
CA ALA A 459 11.12 23.96 5.83
C ALA A 459 11.43 22.96 6.95
N ILE A 460 12.57 22.27 6.88
CA ILE A 460 13.07 21.40 7.96
C ILE A 460 13.29 22.22 9.23
N GLU A 461 13.95 23.36 9.13
CA GLU A 461 14.27 24.20 10.29
C GLU A 461 13.01 24.77 10.97
N ARG A 462 12.05 25.27 10.18
CA ARG A 462 10.75 25.70 10.73
C ARG A 462 10.03 24.58 11.49
N ARG A 463 10.10 23.34 10.99
CA ARG A 463 9.46 22.19 11.64
C ARG A 463 10.09 21.85 12.99
N LYS A 464 11.42 21.96 13.11
CA LYS A 464 12.12 21.77 14.38
C LYS A 464 11.69 22.79 15.42
N GLN A 465 11.60 24.06 15.00
CA GLN A 465 11.13 25.15 15.85
C GLN A 465 9.68 24.95 16.31
N GLU A 466 8.78 24.50 15.42
CA GLU A 466 7.39 24.18 15.77
C GLU A 466 7.27 22.94 16.69
N ALA A 467 8.23 22.01 16.62
CA ALA A 467 8.25 20.79 17.42
C ALA A 467 8.76 20.98 18.87
N GLY A 468 9.35 22.15 19.16
CA GLY A 468 9.92 22.48 20.47
C GLY A 468 11.26 21.80 20.77
N ASP A 469 12.01 21.42 19.73
CA ASP A 469 13.36 20.82 19.83
C ASP A 469 14.48 21.87 19.85
#